data_AF-A0A6J7VGA9-F1
#
_entry.id   AF-A0A6J7VGA9-F1
#
_cell.length_a   1.000
_cell.length_b   1.000
_cell.length_c   1.000
_cell.angle_alpha   90.00
_cell.angle_beta   90.00
_cell.angle_gamma   90.00
#
_symmetry.space_group_name_H-M   'P 1'
#
loop_
_entity.id
_entity.type
_entity.pdbx_description
1 polymer ?
#
loop_
_entity_poly.entity_id
_entity_poly.type
_entity_poly.pdbx_seq_one_letter_code
_entity_poly.pdbx_strand_id
1 'polypeptide(L)'
;MFLDLLITIFFFLVGLEIKASLKDIRTIVVPVVAALGGMIVPALLYTSLNPGSHVWASAMPTDIALALGVLSLLGKRVDTQVRIFLLTLAIADDLFSLIVMGLFYGDDLEPVKALSTLVAATVGFIIPLRKHQLNKVIKILTPVSTYFIVPVIIAVNIPLHINFSSFSSSTTMSIVIARSLGKIIGITAFAALCIKLGGKTNISSKEIFGIATLAGMGMTVALVIADITATNSVELNEVRLGLFLSAIISGLAGYVWLRRTPAA
;
A
#
# COMPACT_ATOMS: atom_id res chain seq x y z
N MET A 1 4.14 22.05 4.59
CA MET A 1 4.20 22.63 3.22
C MET A 1 5.00 21.78 2.24
N PHE A 2 6.28 21.48 2.48
CA PHE A 2 7.09 20.68 1.55
C PHE A 2 6.58 19.23 1.40
N LEU A 3 6.33 18.53 2.51
CA LEU A 3 5.74 17.19 2.52
C LEU A 3 4.37 17.14 1.82
N ASP A 4 3.53 18.15 2.04
CA ASP A 4 2.19 18.22 1.45
C ASP A 4 2.27 18.27 -0.08
N LEU A 5 3.24 19.01 -0.63
CA LEU A 5 3.51 19.06 -2.07
C LEU A 5 3.95 17.69 -2.61
N LEU A 6 4.84 17.00 -1.89
CA LEU A 6 5.34 15.67 -2.27
C LEU A 6 4.19 14.64 -2.33
N ILE A 7 3.33 14.64 -1.31
CA ILE A 7 2.15 13.77 -1.23
C ILE A 7 1.15 14.12 -2.36
N THR A 8 0.95 15.40 -2.65
CA THR A 8 0.10 15.85 -3.76
C THR A 8 0.59 15.31 -5.11
N ILE A 9 1.90 15.41 -5.38
CA ILE A 9 2.51 14.87 -6.61
C ILE A 9 2.37 13.34 -6.67
N PHE A 10 2.54 12.65 -5.54
CA PHE A 10 2.34 11.21 -5.43
C PHE A 10 0.90 10.81 -5.81
N PHE A 11 -0.12 11.42 -5.21
CA PHE A 11 -1.51 11.12 -5.51
C PHE A 11 -1.91 11.49 -6.95
N PHE A 12 -1.32 12.54 -7.52
CA PHE A 12 -1.49 12.86 -8.94
C PHE A 12 -0.97 11.73 -9.85
N LEU A 13 0.22 11.18 -9.56
CA LEU A 13 0.75 10.02 -10.27
C LEU A 13 -0.17 8.80 -10.14
N VAL A 14 -0.68 8.52 -8.94
CA VAL A 14 -1.66 7.44 -8.71
C VAL A 14 -2.88 7.62 -9.62
N GLY A 15 -3.43 8.84 -9.70
CA GLY A 15 -4.51 9.19 -10.63
C GLY A 15 -4.24 8.82 -12.09
N LEU A 16 -3.03 9.12 -12.57
CA LEU A 16 -2.58 8.79 -13.93
C LEU A 16 -2.44 7.28 -14.15
N GLU A 17 -1.88 6.55 -13.19
CA GLU A 17 -1.68 5.10 -13.29
C GLU A 17 -3.01 4.33 -13.31
N ILE A 18 -4.00 4.78 -12.53
CA ILE A 18 -5.37 4.23 -12.58
C ILE A 18 -5.94 4.38 -13.98
N LYS A 19 -5.87 5.58 -14.56
CA LYS A 19 -6.35 5.86 -15.92
C LYS A 19 -5.66 4.96 -16.95
N ALA A 20 -4.36 4.74 -16.80
CA ALA A 20 -3.58 3.92 -17.73
C ALA A 20 -3.91 2.41 -17.64
N SER A 21 -4.32 1.95 -16.46
CA SER A 21 -4.57 0.55 -16.16
C SER A 21 -5.86 0.00 -16.77
N LEU A 22 -6.83 0.84 -17.15
CA LEU A 22 -8.18 0.46 -17.64
C LEU A 22 -8.25 -0.24 -19.01
N LYS A 23 -7.17 -0.83 -19.53
CA LYS A 23 -7.13 -1.40 -20.89
C LYS A 23 -7.70 -2.82 -21.01
N ASP A 24 -7.70 -3.62 -19.95
CA ASP A 24 -8.15 -5.02 -20.03
C ASP A 24 -8.77 -5.52 -18.71
N ILE A 25 -10.06 -5.19 -18.53
CA ILE A 25 -10.82 -5.41 -17.29
C ILE A 25 -10.70 -6.84 -16.76
N ARG A 26 -10.62 -7.86 -17.64
CA ARG A 26 -10.58 -9.28 -17.25
C ARG A 26 -9.31 -9.66 -16.49
N THR A 27 -8.20 -8.97 -16.72
CA THR A 27 -6.91 -9.21 -16.06
C THR A 27 -6.72 -8.40 -14.79
N ILE A 28 -7.54 -7.36 -14.60
CA ILE A 28 -7.49 -6.44 -13.46
C ILE A 28 -8.35 -6.96 -12.30
N VAL A 29 -9.39 -7.75 -12.57
CA VAL A 29 -10.33 -8.23 -11.54
C VAL A 29 -9.61 -8.94 -10.40
N VAL A 30 -8.69 -9.87 -10.71
CA VAL A 30 -8.00 -10.65 -9.67
C VAL A 30 -7.16 -9.75 -8.75
N PRO A 31 -6.25 -8.87 -9.26
CA PRO A 31 -5.54 -7.92 -8.41
C PRO A 31 -6.47 -7.01 -7.59
N VAL A 32 -7.57 -6.50 -8.17
CA VAL A 32 -8.48 -5.59 -7.46
C VAL A 32 -9.22 -6.31 -6.34
N VAL A 33 -9.73 -7.51 -6.58
CA VAL A 33 -10.39 -8.32 -5.54
C VAL A 33 -9.38 -8.74 -4.47
N ALA A 34 -8.15 -9.06 -4.86
CA ALA A 34 -7.07 -9.34 -3.93
C ALA A 34 -6.72 -8.12 -3.06
N ALA A 35 -6.74 -6.90 -3.61
CA ALA A 35 -6.53 -5.66 -2.85
C ALA A 35 -7.63 -5.48 -1.80
N LEU A 36 -8.91 -5.69 -2.16
CA LEU A 36 -10.02 -5.66 -1.19
C LEU A 36 -9.79 -6.63 -0.02
N GLY A 37 -9.41 -7.87 -0.32
CA GLY A 37 -9.05 -8.85 0.72
C GLY A 37 -7.87 -8.39 1.56
N GLY A 38 -6.84 -7.85 0.90
CA GLY A 38 -5.66 -7.25 1.51
C GLY A 38 -5.95 -6.02 2.35
N MET A 39 -7.14 -5.43 2.29
CA MET A 39 -7.56 -4.34 3.16
C MET A 39 -8.45 -4.81 4.30
N ILE A 40 -9.48 -5.58 3.95
CA ILE A 40 -10.49 -6.06 4.89
C ILE A 40 -9.84 -6.93 5.97
N VAL A 41 -8.97 -7.86 5.57
CA VAL A 41 -8.41 -8.84 6.52
C VAL A 41 -7.46 -8.19 7.53
N PRO A 42 -6.48 -7.34 7.16
CA PRO A 42 -5.68 -6.61 8.15
C PRO A 42 -6.51 -5.72 9.09
N ALA A 43 -7.51 -5.01 8.56
CA ALA A 43 -8.37 -4.16 9.38
C ALA A 43 -9.14 -4.99 10.43
N LEU A 44 -9.75 -6.10 10.01
CA LEU A 44 -10.46 -7.02 10.92
C LEU A 44 -9.51 -7.70 11.92
N LEU A 45 -8.32 -8.10 11.47
CA LEU A 45 -7.30 -8.67 12.37
C LEU A 45 -6.89 -7.66 13.43
N TYR A 46 -6.58 -6.42 13.03
CA TYR A 46 -6.18 -5.39 13.97
C TYR A 46 -7.27 -5.10 14.99
N THR A 47 -8.52 -4.86 14.54
CA THR A 47 -9.65 -4.59 15.44
C THR A 47 -9.94 -5.74 16.40
N SER A 48 -9.70 -6.99 15.98
CA SER A 48 -9.84 -8.15 16.87
C SER A 48 -8.74 -8.24 17.95
N LEU A 49 -7.52 -7.82 17.62
CA LEU A 49 -6.37 -7.85 18.53
C LEU A 49 -6.35 -6.64 19.46
N ASN A 50 -6.90 -5.50 19.02
CA ASN A 50 -6.95 -4.27 19.77
C ASN A 50 -8.36 -3.65 19.73
N PRO A 51 -9.34 -4.26 20.44
CA PRO A 51 -10.73 -3.80 20.44
C PRO A 51 -10.84 -2.37 21.00
N GLY A 52 -11.58 -1.51 20.31
CA GLY A 52 -11.80 -0.11 20.72
C GLY A 52 -10.73 0.88 20.26
N SER A 53 -9.68 0.44 19.57
CA SER A 53 -8.67 1.33 19.00
C SER A 53 -9.15 2.03 17.72
N HIS A 54 -8.92 3.34 17.61
CA HIS A 54 -9.32 4.16 16.46
C HIS A 54 -8.34 4.09 15.28
N VAL A 55 -7.12 3.59 15.49
CA VAL A 55 -6.05 3.53 14.48
C VAL A 55 -6.10 2.30 13.58
N TRP A 56 -7.21 1.56 13.56
CA TRP A 56 -7.34 0.31 12.79
C TRP A 56 -7.08 0.47 11.30
N ALA A 57 -7.43 1.61 10.74
CA ALA A 57 -7.23 1.91 9.32
C ALA A 57 -5.74 2.04 8.97
N SER A 58 -4.83 2.22 9.93
CA SER A 58 -3.38 2.23 9.68
C SER A 58 -2.82 0.84 9.32
N ALA A 59 -3.49 -0.25 9.72
CA ALA A 59 -3.07 -1.61 9.40
C ALA A 59 -3.36 -1.99 7.92
N MET A 60 -4.14 -1.17 7.22
CA MET A 60 -4.72 -1.50 5.93
C MET A 60 -3.84 -1.17 4.71
N PRO A 61 -3.20 0.01 4.56
CA PRO A 61 -2.62 0.43 3.29
C PRO A 61 -1.29 -0.26 2.96
N THR A 62 -1.00 -0.41 1.67
CA THR A 62 0.26 -0.91 1.10
C THR A 62 1.04 0.22 0.43
N ASP A 63 2.37 0.20 0.49
CA ASP A 63 3.23 1.16 -0.18
C ASP A 63 3.88 0.51 -1.41
N ILE A 64 3.48 1.01 -2.59
CA ILE A 64 3.92 0.53 -3.89
C ILE A 64 5.43 0.68 -4.10
N ALA A 65 6.04 1.75 -3.60
CA ALA A 65 7.42 2.10 -3.92
C ALA A 65 8.41 1.22 -3.15
N LEU A 66 8.12 0.92 -1.88
CA LEU A 66 8.92 -0.06 -1.13
C LEU A 66 8.78 -1.46 -1.75
N ALA A 67 7.55 -1.86 -2.12
CA ALA A 67 7.29 -3.16 -2.72
C ALA A 67 8.02 -3.35 -4.06
N LEU A 68 7.95 -2.36 -4.93
CA LEU A 68 8.70 -2.34 -6.18
C LEU A 68 10.21 -2.23 -5.95
N GLY A 69 10.65 -1.49 -4.94
CA GLY A 69 12.06 -1.39 -4.55
C GLY A 69 12.65 -2.77 -4.28
N VAL A 70 12.00 -3.56 -3.41
CA VAL A 70 12.42 -4.95 -3.14
C VAL A 70 12.31 -5.84 -4.38
N LEU A 71 11.24 -5.69 -5.16
CA LEU A 71 11.05 -6.46 -6.41
C LEU A 71 12.14 -6.15 -7.45
N SER A 72 12.66 -4.92 -7.47
CA SER A 72 13.74 -4.50 -8.36
C SER A 72 15.07 -5.14 -7.99
N LEU A 73 15.33 -5.40 -6.69
CA LEU A 73 16.52 -6.11 -6.22
C LEU A 73 16.56 -7.57 -6.68
N LEU A 74 15.40 -8.18 -6.93
CA LEU A 74 15.32 -9.53 -7.50
C LEU A 74 15.66 -9.57 -9.00
N GLY A 75 15.73 -8.41 -9.66
CA GLY A 75 16.20 -8.26 -11.03
C GLY A 75 15.39 -9.07 -12.05
N LYS A 76 16.09 -9.77 -12.95
CA LYS A 76 15.46 -10.57 -14.03
C LYS A 76 14.75 -11.83 -13.55
N ARG A 77 14.85 -12.19 -12.27
CA ARG A 77 14.22 -13.41 -11.73
C ARG A 77 12.72 -13.29 -11.51
N VAL A 78 12.19 -12.07 -11.58
CA VAL A 78 10.77 -11.78 -11.43
C VAL A 78 10.23 -11.43 -12.80
N ASP A 79 9.18 -12.13 -13.22
CA ASP A 79 8.52 -11.86 -14.49
C ASP A 79 7.82 -10.49 -14.50
N THR A 80 7.68 -9.92 -15.68
CA THR A 80 6.97 -8.67 -15.93
C THR A 80 5.53 -8.74 -15.43
N GLN A 81 4.87 -9.91 -15.50
CA GLN A 81 3.49 -10.05 -15.05
C GLN A 81 3.33 -9.90 -13.54
N VAL A 82 4.31 -10.36 -12.75
CA VAL A 82 4.35 -10.16 -11.28
C VAL A 82 4.44 -8.67 -10.95
N ARG A 83 5.25 -7.90 -11.70
CA ARG A 83 5.33 -6.44 -11.54
C ARG A 83 4.00 -5.78 -11.84
N ILE A 84 3.35 -6.16 -12.95
CA ILE A 84 2.05 -5.59 -13.35
C ILE A 84 0.97 -5.92 -12.31
N PHE A 85 0.95 -7.15 -11.79
CA PHE A 85 0.02 -7.54 -10.75
C PHE A 85 0.21 -6.72 -9.48
N LEU A 86 1.46 -6.59 -8.99
CA LEU A 86 1.78 -5.80 -7.80
C LEU A 86 1.41 -4.33 -7.98
N LEU A 87 1.71 -3.75 -9.16
CA LEU A 87 1.31 -2.37 -9.49
C LEU A 87 -0.21 -2.20 -9.40
N THR A 88 -0.96 -3.10 -10.06
CA THR A 88 -2.43 -3.03 -10.09
C THR A 88 -3.03 -3.21 -8.70
N LEU A 89 -2.51 -4.16 -7.92
CA LEU A 89 -2.89 -4.41 -6.53
C LEU A 89 -2.69 -3.14 -5.69
N ALA A 90 -1.50 -2.54 -5.74
CA ALA A 90 -1.17 -1.37 -4.94
C ALA A 90 -1.98 -0.13 -5.32
N ILE A 91 -2.18 0.10 -6.62
CA ILE A 91 -3.05 1.18 -7.10
C ILE A 91 -4.49 1.01 -6.58
N ALA A 92 -5.02 -0.22 -6.62
CA ALA A 92 -6.36 -0.51 -6.11
C ALA A 92 -6.44 -0.31 -4.59
N ASP A 93 -5.43 -0.77 -3.85
CA ASP A 93 -5.32 -0.59 -2.39
C ASP A 93 -5.28 0.89 -2.00
N ASP A 94 -4.51 1.73 -2.71
CA ASP A 94 -4.44 3.18 -2.51
C ASP A 94 -5.79 3.87 -2.77
N LEU A 95 -6.47 3.49 -3.86
CA LEU A 95 -7.79 3.98 -4.20
C LEU A 95 -8.83 3.68 -3.12
N PHE A 96 -8.87 2.41 -2.71
CA PHE A 96 -9.80 1.99 -1.67
C PHE A 96 -9.44 2.63 -0.32
N SER A 97 -8.14 2.84 -0.03
CA SER A 97 -7.69 3.59 1.15
C SER A 97 -8.22 5.01 1.16
N LEU A 98 -8.20 5.70 0.02
CA LEU A 98 -8.78 7.04 -0.12
C LEU A 98 -10.29 7.04 0.13
N ILE A 99 -11.02 6.04 -0.36
CA ILE A 99 -12.46 5.90 -0.12
C ILE A 99 -12.74 5.67 1.37
N VAL A 100 -11.99 4.78 2.02
CA VAL A 100 -12.12 4.52 3.47
C VAL A 100 -11.82 5.79 4.27
N MET A 101 -10.75 6.52 3.93
CA MET A 101 -10.43 7.80 4.58
C MET A 101 -11.58 8.81 4.44
N GLY A 102 -12.13 8.98 3.24
CA GLY A 102 -13.23 9.91 3.01
C GLY A 102 -14.52 9.55 3.74
N LEU A 103 -14.83 8.26 3.89
CA LEU A 103 -16.08 7.80 4.53
C LEU A 103 -16.00 7.76 6.06
N PHE A 104 -14.86 7.37 6.63
CA PHE A 104 -14.73 7.12 8.07
C PHE A 104 -14.04 8.25 8.84
N TYR A 105 -13.22 9.04 8.16
CA TYR A 105 -12.39 10.07 8.78
C TYR A 105 -12.64 11.46 8.18
N GLY A 106 -13.69 11.60 7.37
CA GLY A 106 -14.02 12.84 6.64
C GLY A 106 -14.09 14.09 7.52
N ASP A 107 -14.59 13.95 8.76
CA ASP A 107 -14.81 15.06 9.69
C ASP A 107 -13.53 15.48 10.46
N ASP A 108 -12.56 14.58 10.61
CA ASP A 108 -11.28 14.83 11.30
C ASP A 108 -10.16 15.26 10.35
N LEU A 109 -10.44 15.30 9.06
CA LEU A 109 -9.50 15.78 8.05
C LEU A 109 -9.35 17.30 8.19
N GLU A 110 -8.11 17.79 8.30
CA GLU A 110 -7.83 19.17 7.91
C GLU A 110 -8.36 19.36 6.48
N PRO A 111 -9.45 20.13 6.26
CA PRO A 111 -10.22 20.06 5.01
C PRO A 111 -9.33 20.38 3.80
N VAL A 112 -8.33 21.24 4.03
CA VAL A 112 -7.38 21.69 3.01
C VAL A 112 -6.41 20.58 2.57
N LYS A 113 -5.93 19.72 3.48
CA LYS A 113 -4.98 18.64 3.18
C LYS A 113 -5.65 17.42 2.55
N ALA A 114 -6.84 17.07 3.02
CA ALA A 114 -7.62 16.00 2.40
C ALA A 114 -8.10 16.39 1.01
N LEU A 115 -8.58 17.62 0.84
CA LEU A 115 -9.04 18.10 -0.45
C LEU A 115 -7.90 18.16 -1.47
N SER A 116 -6.68 18.55 -1.07
CA SER A 116 -5.56 18.64 -2.02
C SER A 116 -5.13 17.28 -2.57
N THR A 117 -5.13 16.22 -1.76
CA THR A 117 -4.76 14.87 -2.21
C THR A 117 -5.84 14.23 -3.08
N LEU A 118 -7.12 14.37 -2.69
CA LEU A 118 -8.28 13.95 -3.48
C LEU A 118 -8.34 14.69 -4.83
N VAL A 119 -8.14 16.01 -4.82
CA VAL A 119 -8.10 16.83 -6.04
C VAL A 119 -6.93 16.40 -6.93
N ALA A 120 -5.75 16.14 -6.38
CA ALA A 120 -4.61 15.69 -7.18
C ALA A 120 -4.88 14.35 -7.88
N ALA A 121 -5.42 13.36 -7.16
CA ALA A 121 -5.75 12.06 -7.74
C ALA A 121 -6.85 12.16 -8.81
N THR A 122 -7.91 12.92 -8.54
CA THR A 122 -9.01 13.13 -9.50
C THR A 122 -8.54 13.90 -10.73
N VAL A 123 -7.70 14.92 -10.58
CA VAL A 123 -7.08 15.65 -11.70
C VAL A 123 -6.22 14.71 -12.54
N GLY A 124 -5.36 13.90 -11.92
CA GLY A 124 -4.56 12.89 -12.61
C GLY A 124 -5.41 11.89 -13.40
N PHE A 125 -6.56 11.50 -12.86
CA PHE A 125 -7.49 10.60 -13.54
C PHE A 125 -8.21 11.26 -14.72
N ILE A 126 -8.73 12.48 -14.53
CA ILE A 126 -9.59 13.15 -15.52
C ILE A 126 -8.77 13.79 -16.65
N ILE A 127 -7.54 14.25 -16.38
CA ILE A 127 -6.75 15.05 -17.34
C ILE A 127 -6.70 14.42 -18.74
N PRO A 128 -7.12 15.12 -19.80
CA PRO A 128 -7.31 14.53 -21.14
C PRO A 128 -5.98 14.36 -21.89
N LEU A 129 -5.14 13.44 -21.41
CA LEU A 129 -3.87 13.09 -22.05
C LEU A 129 -4.07 12.00 -23.11
N ARG A 130 -3.42 12.18 -24.26
CA ARG A 130 -3.34 11.09 -25.28
C ARG A 130 -2.55 9.92 -24.70
N LYS A 131 -2.85 8.68 -25.10
CA LYS A 131 -2.18 7.45 -24.59
C LYS A 131 -0.65 7.56 -24.57
N HIS A 132 -0.05 8.13 -25.60
CA HIS A 132 1.41 8.31 -25.67
C HIS A 132 1.93 9.30 -24.62
N GLN A 133 1.22 10.41 -24.40
CA GLN A 133 1.58 11.42 -23.40
C GLN A 133 1.40 10.88 -21.98
N LEU A 134 0.29 10.20 -21.71
CA LEU A 134 0.03 9.55 -20.41
C LEU A 134 1.17 8.61 -20.02
N ASN A 135 1.53 7.69 -20.91
CA ASN A 135 2.62 6.75 -20.66
C ASN A 135 3.98 7.45 -20.49
N LYS A 136 4.22 8.57 -21.20
CA LYS A 136 5.46 9.34 -21.06
C LYS A 136 5.53 10.03 -19.69
N VAL A 137 4.44 10.63 -19.22
CA VAL A 137 4.37 11.29 -17.92
C VAL A 137 4.58 10.27 -16.80
N ILE A 138 3.84 9.14 -16.83
CA ILE A 138 4.01 8.06 -15.83
C ILE A 138 5.47 7.60 -15.81
N LYS A 139 6.07 7.30 -16.98
CA LYS A 139 7.46 6.83 -17.05
C LYS A 139 8.48 7.81 -16.45
N ILE A 140 8.19 9.11 -16.43
CA ILE A 140 9.04 10.14 -15.83
C ILE A 140 8.75 10.31 -14.33
N LEU A 141 7.48 10.33 -13.93
CA LEU A 141 7.08 10.56 -12.55
C LEU A 141 7.29 9.33 -11.66
N THR A 142 7.10 8.10 -12.16
CA THR A 142 7.30 6.88 -11.38
C THR A 142 8.69 6.80 -10.74
N PRO A 143 9.83 6.96 -11.47
CA PRO A 143 11.14 6.91 -10.83
C PRO A 143 11.38 8.06 -9.84
N VAL A 144 10.89 9.27 -10.13
CA VAL A 144 10.98 10.40 -9.18
C VAL A 144 10.20 10.08 -7.91
N SER A 145 9.01 9.51 -8.06
CA SER A 145 8.17 9.08 -6.95
C SER A 145 8.87 8.01 -6.10
N THR A 146 9.35 6.95 -6.75
CA THR A 146 9.97 5.79 -6.07
C THR A 146 11.32 6.12 -5.43
N TYR A 147 12.19 6.89 -6.10
CA TYR A 147 13.56 7.12 -5.64
C TYR A 147 13.76 8.43 -4.85
N PHE A 148 12.82 9.36 -4.92
CA PHE A 148 12.93 10.65 -4.23
C PHE A 148 11.74 10.91 -3.30
N ILE A 149 10.52 10.96 -3.83
CA ILE A 149 9.33 11.35 -3.05
C ILE A 149 9.10 10.40 -1.88
N VAL A 150 9.01 9.09 -2.15
CA VAL A 150 8.72 8.09 -1.10
C VAL A 150 9.84 8.01 -0.05
N PRO A 151 11.14 7.90 -0.41
CA PRO A 151 12.22 7.92 0.58
C PRO A 151 12.21 9.16 1.45
N VAL A 152 11.90 10.34 0.90
CA VAL A 152 11.78 11.58 1.68
C VAL A 152 10.59 11.53 2.63
N ILE A 153 9.41 11.08 2.18
CA ILE A 153 8.23 10.94 3.06
C ILE A 153 8.54 9.96 4.20
N ILE A 154 9.17 8.83 3.89
CA ILE A 154 9.58 7.86 4.90
C ILE A 154 10.59 8.51 5.86
N ALA A 155 11.66 9.11 5.35
CA ALA A 155 12.74 9.69 6.17
C ALA A 155 12.23 10.72 7.18
N VAL A 156 11.25 11.54 6.81
CA VAL A 156 10.67 12.54 7.72
C VAL A 156 9.75 11.91 8.77
N ASN A 157 9.14 10.76 8.47
CA ASN A 157 8.18 10.09 9.35
C ASN A 157 8.76 8.89 10.12
N ILE A 158 10.04 8.54 9.91
CA ILE A 158 10.72 7.51 10.71
C ILE A 158 10.73 7.96 12.17
N PRO A 159 10.35 7.10 13.12
CA PRO A 159 10.47 7.41 14.54
C PRO A 159 11.96 7.52 14.92
N LEU A 160 12.47 8.74 15.02
CA LEU A 160 13.87 9.01 15.42
C LEU A 160 14.12 8.76 16.92
N HIS A 161 13.05 8.73 17.73
CA HIS A 161 13.10 8.38 19.15
C HIS A 161 12.41 7.03 19.37
N ILE A 162 13.17 5.95 19.17
CA ILE A 162 12.69 4.59 19.38
C ILE A 162 12.74 4.27 20.87
N ASN A 163 11.60 4.36 21.55
CA ASN A 163 11.48 3.86 22.92
C ASN A 163 11.32 2.34 22.88
N PHE A 164 12.30 1.61 23.42
CA PHE A 164 12.26 0.14 23.48
C PHE A 164 11.07 -0.39 24.29
N SER A 165 10.48 0.41 25.18
CA SER A 165 9.26 0.06 25.90
C SER A 165 8.02 -0.07 24.99
N SER A 166 7.98 0.67 23.88
CA SER A 166 6.87 0.64 22.92
C SER A 166 6.86 -0.61 22.04
N PHE A 167 7.94 -1.40 22.03
CA PHE A 167 7.99 -2.66 21.26
C PHE A 167 7.00 -3.70 21.79
N SER A 168 6.80 -3.74 23.11
CA SER A 168 5.88 -4.70 23.74
C SER A 168 4.47 -4.14 23.89
N SER A 169 4.17 -2.99 23.31
CA SER A 169 2.81 -2.44 23.36
C SER A 169 1.86 -3.31 22.53
N SER A 170 0.60 -3.39 22.99
CA SER A 170 -0.43 -4.14 22.28
C SER A 170 -0.66 -3.57 20.88
N THR A 171 -0.65 -2.24 20.73
CA THR A 171 -0.82 -1.52 19.45
C THR A 171 0.25 -1.88 18.43
N THR A 172 1.52 -1.82 18.84
CA THR A 172 2.66 -2.16 17.97
C THR A 172 2.54 -3.59 17.47
N MET A 173 2.35 -4.55 18.38
CA MET A 173 2.26 -5.98 18.02
C MET A 173 1.02 -6.28 17.17
N SER A 174 -0.10 -5.63 17.47
CA SER A 174 -1.33 -5.74 16.69
C SER A 174 -1.13 -5.28 15.25
N ILE A 175 -0.44 -4.15 15.02
CA ILE A 175 -0.10 -3.68 13.67
C ILE A 175 0.83 -4.67 12.96
N VAL A 176 1.88 -5.13 13.63
CA VAL A 176 2.85 -6.05 13.03
C VAL A 176 2.15 -7.33 12.58
N ILE A 177 1.30 -7.92 13.44
CA ILE A 177 0.56 -9.15 13.15
C ILE A 177 -0.48 -8.90 12.06
N ALA A 178 -1.32 -7.88 12.21
CA ALA A 178 -2.39 -7.57 11.29
C ALA A 178 -1.87 -7.29 9.87
N ARG A 179 -0.76 -6.56 9.75
CA ARG A 179 -0.15 -6.29 8.45
C ARG A 179 0.56 -7.50 7.88
N SER A 180 1.48 -8.10 8.65
CA SER A 180 2.34 -9.17 8.14
C SER A 180 1.54 -10.43 7.80
N LEU A 181 0.55 -10.80 8.63
CA LEU A 181 -0.29 -11.98 8.38
C LEU A 181 -1.56 -11.62 7.62
N GLY A 182 -2.22 -10.52 7.96
CA GLY A 182 -3.49 -10.16 7.34
C GLY A 182 -3.37 -9.87 5.85
N LYS A 183 -2.27 -9.24 5.39
CA LYS A 183 -2.05 -9.01 3.96
C LYS A 183 -1.84 -10.33 3.22
N ILE A 184 -1.05 -11.24 3.80
CA ILE A 184 -0.83 -12.57 3.23
C ILE A 184 -2.17 -13.30 3.09
N ILE A 185 -2.92 -13.42 4.19
CA ILE A 185 -4.19 -14.16 4.22
C ILE A 185 -5.21 -13.50 3.29
N GLY A 186 -5.40 -12.18 3.40
CA GLY A 186 -6.39 -11.44 2.63
C GLY A 186 -6.16 -11.49 1.13
N ILE A 187 -4.96 -11.10 0.68
CA ILE A 187 -4.64 -11.04 -0.76
C ILE A 187 -4.70 -12.44 -1.36
N THR A 188 -4.11 -13.44 -0.71
CA THR A 188 -4.06 -14.80 -1.26
C THR A 188 -5.43 -15.46 -1.29
N ALA A 189 -6.22 -15.34 -0.22
CA ALA A 189 -7.55 -15.94 -0.14
C ALA A 189 -8.52 -15.31 -1.16
N PHE A 190 -8.55 -13.97 -1.25
CA PHE A 190 -9.44 -13.28 -2.18
C PHE A 190 -9.01 -13.47 -3.63
N ALA A 191 -7.70 -13.48 -3.92
CA ALA A 191 -7.21 -13.83 -5.25
C ALA A 191 -7.62 -15.26 -5.63
N ALA A 192 -7.41 -16.23 -4.73
CA ALA A 192 -7.77 -17.63 -4.97
C ALA A 192 -9.28 -17.82 -5.17
N LEU A 193 -10.10 -17.13 -4.38
CA LEU A 193 -11.55 -17.13 -4.53
C LEU A 193 -11.96 -16.55 -5.89
N CYS A 194 -11.40 -15.40 -6.27
CA CYS A 194 -11.69 -14.78 -7.55
C CYS A 194 -11.30 -15.67 -8.74
N ILE A 195 -10.15 -16.34 -8.66
CA ILE A 195 -9.70 -17.29 -9.69
C ILE A 195 -10.64 -18.49 -9.78
N LYS A 196 -11.08 -19.03 -8.63
CA LYS A 196 -12.04 -20.14 -8.57
C LYS A 196 -13.41 -19.77 -9.18
N LEU A 197 -13.80 -18.49 -9.09
CA LEU A 197 -15.02 -17.95 -9.71
C LEU A 197 -14.85 -17.59 -11.19
N GLY A 198 -13.72 -17.90 -11.82
CA GLY A 198 -13.48 -17.69 -13.25
C GLY A 198 -12.64 -16.44 -13.59
N GLY A 199 -12.10 -15.75 -12.58
CA GLY A 199 -11.13 -14.68 -12.78
C GLY A 199 -9.84 -15.20 -13.42
N LYS A 200 -9.27 -14.45 -14.37
CA LYS A 200 -8.04 -14.83 -15.07
C LYS A 200 -6.86 -14.01 -14.53
N THR A 201 -5.78 -14.72 -14.23
CA THR A 201 -4.48 -14.13 -13.89
C THR A 201 -3.41 -14.88 -14.66
N ASN A 202 -2.33 -14.18 -15.01
CA ASN A 202 -1.20 -14.81 -15.69
C ASN A 202 -0.10 -15.24 -14.71
N ILE A 203 -0.22 -14.87 -13.42
CA ILE A 203 0.73 -15.26 -12.38
C ILE A 203 0.24 -16.45 -11.55
N SER A 204 1.16 -17.26 -11.08
CA SER A 204 0.90 -18.44 -10.24
C SER A 204 0.51 -18.07 -8.81
N SER A 205 -0.18 -18.98 -8.11
CA SER A 205 -0.56 -18.77 -6.71
C SER A 205 0.64 -18.58 -5.77
N LYS A 206 1.81 -19.12 -6.13
CA LYS A 206 3.07 -18.95 -5.37
C LYS A 206 3.63 -17.53 -5.50
N GLU A 207 3.48 -16.92 -6.67
CA GLU A 207 3.86 -15.52 -6.91
C GLU A 207 2.88 -14.57 -6.24
N ILE A 208 1.57 -14.87 -6.30
CA ILE A 208 0.54 -14.12 -5.56
C ILE A 208 0.87 -14.13 -4.05
N PHE A 209 1.26 -15.28 -3.51
CA PHE A 209 1.70 -15.37 -2.10
C PHE A 209 2.91 -14.47 -1.84
N GLY A 210 3.94 -14.51 -2.69
CA GLY A 210 5.13 -13.65 -2.52
C GLY A 210 4.81 -12.15 -2.62
N ILE A 211 3.93 -11.76 -3.55
CA ILE A 211 3.40 -10.40 -3.66
C ILE A 211 2.64 -10.00 -2.39
N ALA A 212 1.78 -10.89 -1.88
CA ALA A 212 1.01 -10.64 -0.67
C ALA A 212 1.91 -10.40 0.55
N THR A 213 3.03 -11.12 0.64
CA THR A 213 4.04 -10.91 1.67
C THR A 213 4.69 -9.53 1.56
N LEU A 214 5.07 -9.10 0.34
CA LEU A 214 5.64 -7.77 0.10
C LEU A 214 4.64 -6.64 0.36
N ALA A 215 3.34 -6.87 0.14
CA ALA A 215 2.30 -5.87 0.32
C ALA A 215 2.17 -5.39 1.78
N GLY A 216 2.70 -6.13 2.76
CA GLY A 216 2.76 -5.70 4.16
C GLY A 216 3.68 -4.48 4.42
N MET A 217 4.51 -4.07 3.45
CA MET A 217 5.49 -2.99 3.63
C MET A 217 4.95 -1.55 3.65
N GLY A 218 3.64 -1.36 3.54
CA GLY A 218 3.04 -0.04 3.56
C GLY A 218 3.41 0.81 4.77
N MET A 219 4.00 1.99 4.52
CA MET A 219 4.28 2.99 5.54
C MET A 219 3.66 4.35 5.23
N THR A 220 3.81 4.88 4.01
CA THR A 220 3.45 6.27 3.68
C THR A 220 1.98 6.62 3.95
N VAL A 221 1.04 5.93 3.28
CA VAL A 221 -0.41 6.16 3.49
C VAL A 221 -0.84 5.74 4.89
N ALA A 222 -0.26 4.65 5.41
CA ALA A 222 -0.54 4.17 6.76
C ALA A 222 -0.16 5.17 7.86
N LEU A 223 0.95 5.91 7.67
CA LEU A 223 1.41 6.96 8.57
C LEU A 223 0.51 8.19 8.52
N VAL A 224 0.03 8.57 7.33
CA VAL A 224 -0.94 9.66 7.20
C VAL A 224 -2.22 9.31 7.97
N ILE A 225 -2.74 8.10 7.80
CA ILE A 225 -3.91 7.63 8.56
C ILE A 225 -3.61 7.63 10.06
N ALA A 226 -2.44 7.13 10.47
CA ALA A 226 -2.06 7.12 11.88
C ALA A 226 -2.03 8.52 12.49
N ASP A 227 -1.51 9.52 11.77
CA ASP A 227 -1.42 10.91 12.23
C ASP A 227 -2.80 11.55 12.48
N ILE A 228 -3.80 11.16 11.68
CA ILE A 228 -5.18 11.65 11.80
C ILE A 228 -5.95 10.89 12.90
N THR A 229 -5.67 9.60 13.06
CA THR A 229 -6.50 8.69 13.88
C THR A 229 -5.96 8.44 15.29
N ALA A 230 -4.67 8.69 15.52
CA ALA A 230 -4.08 8.48 16.84
C ALA A 230 -4.60 9.53 17.82
N THR A 231 -5.05 9.07 18.99
CA THR A 231 -5.62 9.94 20.01
C THR A 231 -4.55 10.74 20.76
N ASN A 232 -3.35 10.17 20.87
CA ASN A 232 -2.24 10.73 21.64
C ASN A 232 -0.89 10.43 20.96
N SER A 233 0.14 11.23 21.28
CA SER A 233 1.49 11.08 20.71
C SER A 233 2.17 9.74 21.04
N VAL A 234 1.80 9.10 22.15
CA VAL A 234 2.28 7.76 22.53
C VAL A 234 1.73 6.70 21.58
N GLU A 235 0.42 6.69 21.34
CA GLU A 235 -0.23 5.76 20.40
C GLU A 235 0.34 5.93 18.99
N LEU A 236 0.55 7.18 18.54
CA LEU A 236 1.15 7.47 17.24
C LEU A 236 2.57 6.89 17.10
N ASN A 237 3.39 6.97 18.15
CA ASN A 237 4.74 6.40 18.14
C ASN A 237 4.73 4.87 18.12
N GLU A 238 3.80 4.23 18.82
CA GLU A 238 3.59 2.78 18.77
C GLU A 238 3.18 2.33 17.37
N VAL A 239 2.26 3.06 16.73
CA VAL A 239 1.84 2.79 15.35
C VAL A 239 3.00 2.93 14.37
N ARG A 240 3.76 4.03 14.45
CA ARG A 240 4.97 4.27 13.62
C ARG A 240 5.97 3.11 13.73
N LEU A 241 6.22 2.66 14.95
CA LEU A 241 7.14 1.56 15.23
C LEU A 241 6.61 0.23 14.68
N GLY A 242 5.32 -0.06 14.87
CA GLY A 242 4.68 -1.25 14.32
C GLY A 242 4.72 -1.29 12.79
N LEU A 243 4.43 -0.16 12.13
CA LEU A 243 4.51 -0.03 10.67
C LEU A 243 5.94 -0.29 10.17
N PHE A 244 6.93 0.31 10.82
CA PHE A 244 8.34 0.12 10.48
C PHE A 244 8.80 -1.34 10.62
N LEU A 245 8.47 -2.00 11.74
CA LEU A 245 8.79 -3.41 11.95
C LEU A 245 8.09 -4.31 10.92
N SER A 246 6.81 -4.05 10.65
CA SER A 246 6.07 -4.81 9.63
C SER A 246 6.73 -4.68 8.26
N ALA A 247 7.22 -3.50 7.89
CA ALA A 247 7.88 -3.28 6.62
C ALA A 247 9.19 -4.06 6.47
N ILE A 248 10.00 -4.11 7.54
CA ILE A 248 11.22 -4.93 7.54
C ILE A 248 10.87 -6.42 7.41
N ILE A 249 9.94 -6.91 8.22
CA ILE A 249 9.54 -8.33 8.26
C ILE A 249 8.97 -8.76 6.91
N SER A 250 7.98 -8.02 6.39
CA SER A 250 7.34 -8.29 5.10
C SER A 250 8.31 -8.17 3.93
N GLY A 251 9.21 -7.18 3.95
CA GLY A 251 10.20 -7.00 2.90
C GLY A 251 11.20 -8.15 2.81
N LEU A 252 11.77 -8.55 3.96
CA LEU A 252 12.70 -9.66 4.03
C LEU A 252 12.01 -10.99 3.68
N ALA A 253 10.83 -11.26 4.24
CA ALA A 253 10.10 -12.49 3.99
C ALA A 253 9.67 -12.60 2.52
N GLY A 254 9.13 -11.53 1.94
CA GLY A 254 8.75 -11.47 0.53
C GLY A 254 9.94 -11.61 -0.41
N TYR A 255 11.06 -10.96 -0.11
CA TYR A 255 12.31 -11.11 -0.85
C TYR A 255 12.81 -12.55 -0.85
N VAL A 256 12.91 -13.18 0.32
CA VAL A 256 13.38 -14.56 0.45
C VAL A 256 12.47 -15.54 -0.29
N TRP A 257 11.15 -15.35 -0.20
CA TRP A 257 10.17 -16.19 -0.88
C TRP A 257 10.29 -16.10 -2.40
N LEU A 258 10.21 -14.89 -2.95
CA LEU A 258 10.27 -14.64 -4.40
C LEU A 258 11.66 -14.94 -4.99
N ARG A 259 12.71 -14.92 -4.17
CA ARG A 259 14.04 -15.37 -4.61
C ARG A 259 14.11 -16.89 -4.83
N ARG A 260 13.32 -17.67 -4.07
CA ARG A 260 13.30 -19.14 -4.11
C ARG A 260 12.27 -19.71 -5.07
N THR A 261 11.23 -18.95 -5.37
CA THR A 261 10.22 -19.32 -6.37
C THR A 261 10.68 -18.77 -7.72
N PRO A 262 11.03 -19.61 -8.71
CA PRO A 262 11.29 -19.11 -10.05
C PRO A 262 9.98 -18.51 -10.57
N ALA A 263 9.93 -17.18 -10.73
CA ALA A 263 8.96 -16.57 -11.62
C ALA A 263 9.41 -16.95 -13.02
N ALA A 264 8.78 -17.99 -13.56
CA ALA A 264 9.11 -18.55 -14.86
C ALA A 264 8.51 -17.69 -15.98
#